data_AF-A0A9Y2IEF6-F1
#
_entry.id   AF-A0A9Y2IEF6-F1
#
_cell.length_a   1.000
_cell.length_b   1.000
_cell.length_c   1.000
_cell.angle_alpha   90.00
_cell.angle_beta   90.00
_cell.angle_gamma   90.00
#
_symmetry.space_group_name_H-M   'P 1'
#
loop_
_entity.id
_entity.type
_entity.pdbx_description
1 polymer ?
#
loop_
_entity_poly.entity_id
_entity_poly.type
_entity_poly.pdbx_seq_one_letter_code
_entity_poly.pdbx_strand_id
1 'polypeptide(L)'
;MTILIYEGSLRLEPGHEGWVRLYPINFRELGGDASFKKYDVITVDATPARQDSRRESWRPRMQTMRKEGSLAGWERRRPWLDPMVGRITMCRLHRGASMDTPSLALVRPSRIKALQVKPHPGWSPAQQGKIDAYVRQCTLFGNEDRTPLQAPRFSATFHYECEEPGCRGHRQGFIDWEFVAFTLLRLGSKRDREAQAFLEKQFFVQPCTPENDVAFYVGNVAAHPRTFSVLGLYYPPRKPSRRR
;
A
#
# COMPACT_ATOMS: atom_id res chain seq x y z
N MET A 1 6.20 6.02 19.27
CA MET A 1 5.28 6.74 18.37
C MET A 1 3.99 5.95 18.20
N THR A 2 2.86 6.62 17.98
CA THR A 2 1.56 5.99 17.69
C THR A 2 1.22 6.11 16.21
N ILE A 3 0.94 4.98 15.55
CA ILE A 3 0.71 4.91 14.11
C ILE A 3 -0.51 4.08 13.73
N LEU A 4 -1.14 4.43 12.61
CA LEU A 4 -2.15 3.62 11.93
C LEU A 4 -1.49 2.69 10.93
N ILE A 5 -1.77 1.39 11.02
CA ILE A 5 -1.25 0.36 10.10
C ILE A 5 -2.03 0.38 8.79
N TYR A 6 -1.27 0.51 7.70
CA TYR A 6 -1.70 0.32 6.32
C TYR A 6 -0.50 -0.16 5.47
N GLU A 7 -0.61 -0.17 4.13
CA GLU A 7 0.49 -0.37 3.16
C GLU A 7 1.66 0.63 3.36
N GLY A 8 1.39 1.70 4.10
CA GLY A 8 2.35 2.62 4.71
C GLY A 8 1.72 3.21 5.97
N SER A 9 2.51 3.42 7.02
CA SER A 9 1.95 3.84 8.32
C SER A 9 1.70 5.35 8.36
N LEU A 10 0.67 5.78 9.09
CA LEU A 10 0.39 7.21 9.33
C LEU A 10 0.58 7.50 10.82
N ARG A 11 1.39 8.50 11.17
CA ARG A 11 1.54 8.96 12.55
C ARG A 11 0.31 9.74 13.00
N LEU A 12 -0.22 9.38 14.17
CA LEU A 12 -1.46 9.92 14.73
C LEU A 12 -1.24 10.95 15.85
N GLU A 13 0.00 11.40 16.02
CA GLU A 13 0.36 12.36 17.05
C GLU A 13 0.12 13.80 16.56
N PRO A 14 -0.64 14.63 17.30
CA PRO A 14 -0.85 16.03 16.95
C PRO A 14 0.48 16.77 16.70
N GLY A 15 0.55 17.54 15.61
CA GLY A 15 1.76 18.28 15.22
C GLY A 15 2.86 17.45 14.56
N HIS A 16 2.72 16.12 14.48
CA HIS A 16 3.66 15.22 13.79
C HIS A 16 2.95 14.31 12.77
N GLU A 17 1.80 14.75 12.28
CA GLU A 17 1.01 14.05 11.28
C GLU A 17 1.79 13.87 9.99
N GLY A 18 2.07 12.62 9.64
CA GLY A 18 2.89 12.32 8.48
C GLY A 18 3.00 10.83 8.23
N TRP A 19 3.38 10.49 7.00
CA TRP A 19 3.67 9.11 6.66
C TRP A 19 4.91 8.63 7.41
N VAL A 20 4.91 7.34 7.72
CA VAL A 20 5.98 6.63 8.39
C VAL A 20 6.19 5.31 7.65
N ARG A 21 7.43 5.03 7.29
CA ARG A 21 7.88 3.73 6.82
C ARG A 21 8.66 3.06 7.93
N LEU A 22 8.13 1.94 8.39
CA LEU A 22 8.84 1.09 9.32
C LEU A 22 9.59 0.01 8.54
N TYR A 23 10.91 -0.01 8.67
CA TYR A 23 11.75 -1.02 8.03
C TYR A 23 13.00 -1.36 8.86
N PRO A 24 13.40 -2.64 8.94
CA PRO A 24 12.65 -3.82 8.47
C PRO A 24 11.47 -4.14 9.41
N ILE A 25 10.35 -4.61 8.84
CA ILE A 25 9.30 -5.33 9.57
C ILE A 25 9.26 -6.74 9.04
N ASN A 26 9.45 -7.73 9.91
CA ASN A 26 9.18 -9.12 9.57
C ASN A 26 7.79 -9.52 10.11
N PHE A 27 6.77 -9.38 9.26
CA PHE A 27 5.40 -9.77 9.62
C PHE A 27 5.22 -11.29 9.79
N ARG A 28 6.13 -12.13 9.25
CA ARG A 28 6.07 -13.59 9.42
C ARG A 28 6.57 -14.02 10.80
N GLU A 29 7.52 -13.27 11.36
CA GLU A 29 8.04 -13.48 12.72
C GLU A 29 7.10 -12.90 13.80
N LEU A 30 6.15 -12.03 13.43
CA LEU A 30 5.05 -11.60 14.30
C LEU A 30 4.05 -12.77 14.45
N GLY A 31 4.38 -13.74 15.29
CA GLY A 31 3.52 -14.89 15.58
C GLY A 31 2.20 -14.51 16.29
N GLY A 32 1.16 -15.34 16.11
CA GLY A 32 -0.07 -15.35 16.91
C GLY A 32 -0.81 -14.00 17.03
N ASP A 33 -1.07 -13.59 18.27
CA ASP A 33 -1.82 -12.38 18.67
C ASP A 33 -1.13 -11.05 18.33
N ALA A 34 0.14 -11.08 17.89
CA ALA A 34 0.89 -9.90 17.43
C ALA A 34 0.64 -9.58 15.93
N SER A 35 -0.23 -10.34 15.26
CA SER A 35 -0.60 -10.07 13.86
C SER A 35 -1.49 -8.82 13.75
N PHE A 36 -0.92 -7.75 13.17
CA PHE A 36 -1.64 -6.51 12.93
C PHE A 36 -2.48 -6.59 11.66
N LYS A 37 -3.66 -5.96 11.70
CA LYS A 37 -4.58 -5.87 10.57
C LYS A 37 -4.54 -4.46 9.97
N LYS A 38 -4.98 -4.37 8.71
CA LYS A 38 -5.26 -3.09 8.03
C LYS A 38 -6.18 -2.22 8.91
N TYR A 39 -5.74 -1.00 9.19
CA TYR A 39 -6.37 -0.01 10.08
C TYR A 39 -6.29 -0.29 11.60
N ASP A 40 -5.40 -1.16 12.05
CA ASP A 40 -5.04 -1.23 13.47
C ASP A 40 -4.21 -0.02 13.87
N VAL A 41 -4.43 0.46 15.09
CA VAL A 41 -3.60 1.50 15.72
C VAL A 41 -2.60 0.81 16.62
N ILE A 42 -1.31 1.11 16.42
CA ILE A 42 -0.23 0.53 17.21
C ILE A 42 0.67 1.62 17.81
N THR A 43 1.21 1.33 18.98
CA THR A 43 2.34 2.07 19.54
C THR A 43 3.61 1.26 19.34
N VAL A 44 4.70 1.94 18.99
CA VAL A 44 6.02 1.32 18.79
C VAL A 44 7.13 2.34 19.01
N ASP A 45 8.21 1.92 19.65
CA ASP A 45 9.44 2.71 19.71
C ASP A 45 10.24 2.50 18.44
N ALA A 46 10.63 3.59 17.79
CA ALA A 46 11.41 3.53 16.56
C ALA A 46 12.45 4.66 16.52
N THR A 47 13.56 4.39 15.84
CA THR A 47 14.64 5.37 15.62
C THR A 47 14.75 5.71 14.14
N PRO A 48 15.19 6.92 13.77
CA PRO A 48 15.39 7.27 12.35
C PRO A 48 16.34 6.29 11.67
N ALA A 49 15.99 5.85 10.45
CA ALA A 49 16.85 4.98 9.66
C ALA A 49 18.07 5.75 9.17
N ARG A 50 19.27 5.16 9.29
CA ARG A 50 20.53 5.78 8.83
C ARG A 50 20.87 5.47 7.37
N GLN A 51 20.36 4.36 6.85
CA GLN A 51 20.69 3.84 5.51
C GLN A 51 19.61 4.14 4.47
N ASP A 52 18.55 4.84 4.88
CA ASP A 52 17.44 5.25 4.03
C ASP A 52 17.32 6.77 4.13
N SER A 53 17.46 7.45 3.00
CA SER A 53 17.49 8.92 2.94
C SER A 53 16.12 9.57 3.09
N ARG A 54 15.04 8.77 3.11
CA ARG A 54 13.67 9.26 3.29
C ARG A 54 13.44 9.66 4.74
N ARG A 55 12.95 10.89 4.97
CA ARG A 55 12.72 11.44 6.33
C ARG A 55 11.71 10.63 7.14
N GLU A 56 10.79 9.99 6.44
CA GLU A 56 9.75 9.13 7.01
C GLU A 56 10.24 7.70 7.31
N SER A 57 11.50 7.35 7.08
CA SER A 57 11.99 5.99 7.33
C SER A 57 12.50 5.82 8.76
N TRP A 58 11.92 4.86 9.47
CA TRP A 58 12.21 4.55 10.86
C TRP A 58 12.46 3.05 11.04
N ARG A 59 13.39 2.72 11.91
CA ARG A 59 13.66 1.35 12.34
C ARG A 59 12.87 1.05 13.61
N PRO A 60 11.85 0.17 13.56
CA PRO A 60 11.08 -0.18 14.74
C PRO A 60 11.87 -1.09 15.69
N ARG A 61 11.63 -0.95 16.99
CA ARG A 61 11.98 -1.95 18.01
C ARG A 61 10.79 -2.90 18.14
N MET A 62 10.85 -4.03 17.42
CA MET A 62 9.72 -4.97 17.27
C MET A 62 9.10 -5.40 18.60
N GLN A 63 9.92 -5.59 19.65
CA GLN A 63 9.47 -6.02 20.99
C GLN A 63 8.61 -4.98 21.73
N THR A 64 8.60 -3.73 21.25
CA THR A 64 7.82 -2.64 21.85
C THR A 64 6.47 -2.45 21.19
N MET A 65 6.18 -3.17 20.10
CA MET A 65 4.93 -3.02 19.37
C MET A 65 3.74 -3.46 20.22
N ARG A 66 2.76 -2.59 20.38
CA ARG A 66 1.50 -2.88 21.06
C ARG A 66 0.32 -2.41 20.23
N LYS A 67 -0.72 -3.25 20.14
CA LYS A 67 -1.99 -2.89 19.51
C LYS A 67 -2.85 -2.12 20.51
N GLU A 68 -3.14 -0.86 20.20
CA GLU A 68 -4.02 -0.03 21.02
C GLU A 68 -5.50 -0.20 20.63
N GLY A 69 -5.76 -0.60 19.39
CA GLY A 69 -7.11 -0.81 18.91
C GLY A 69 -7.20 -0.95 17.40
N SER A 70 -8.41 -0.82 16.88
CA SER A 70 -8.69 -0.87 15.44
C SER A 70 -9.71 0.19 15.06
N LEU A 71 -9.45 0.89 13.94
CA LEU A 71 -10.40 1.84 13.38
C LEU A 71 -11.39 1.07 12.49
N ALA A 72 -12.43 0.54 13.13
CA ALA A 72 -13.52 -0.13 12.43
C ALA A 72 -14.42 0.87 11.71
N GLY A 73 -14.69 0.62 10.41
CA GLY A 73 -15.57 1.44 9.58
C GLY A 73 -14.96 2.78 9.14
N TRP A 74 -15.60 3.42 8.15
CA TRP A 74 -15.11 4.67 7.57
C TRP A 74 -15.21 5.85 8.53
N GLU A 75 -16.27 5.92 9.35
CA GLU A 75 -16.49 7.02 10.31
C GLU A 75 -15.29 7.25 11.24
N ARG A 76 -14.64 6.18 11.71
CA ARG A 76 -13.46 6.27 12.58
C ARG A 76 -12.15 6.53 11.83
N ARG A 77 -12.08 6.15 10.55
CA ARG A 77 -10.89 6.26 9.70
C ARG A 77 -10.76 7.63 9.05
N ARG A 78 -11.88 8.20 8.62
CA ARG A 78 -11.96 9.47 7.88
C ARG A 78 -11.29 10.65 8.58
N PRO A 79 -11.47 10.89 9.90
CA PRO A 79 -10.81 12.01 10.57
C PRO A 79 -9.29 12.03 10.41
N TRP A 80 -8.66 10.85 10.29
CA TRP A 80 -7.22 10.71 10.14
C TRP A 80 -6.76 10.73 8.68
N LEU A 81 -7.56 10.17 7.77
CA LEU A 81 -7.17 9.95 6.38
C LEU A 81 -7.65 11.05 5.43
N ASP A 82 -8.86 11.59 5.63
CA ASP A 82 -9.42 12.68 4.79
C ASP A 82 -8.44 13.87 4.68
N PRO A 83 -7.79 14.33 5.76
CA PRO A 83 -6.82 15.43 5.68
C PRO A 83 -5.59 15.12 4.84
N MET A 84 -5.27 13.84 4.63
CA MET A 84 -4.12 13.39 3.84
C MET A 84 -4.44 13.30 2.35
N VAL A 85 -5.72 13.16 1.99
CA VAL A 85 -6.14 12.98 0.61
C VAL A 85 -5.89 14.25 -0.21
N GLY A 86 -5.08 14.14 -1.26
CA GLY A 86 -4.85 15.24 -2.20
C GLY A 86 -3.86 16.31 -1.70
N ARG A 87 -3.16 16.10 -0.58
CA ARG A 87 -2.06 16.98 -0.14
C ARG A 87 -0.95 17.11 -1.20
N ILE A 88 -0.79 16.08 -2.03
CA ILE A 88 0.15 16.07 -3.15
C ILE A 88 -0.44 15.30 -4.32
N THR A 89 -0.20 15.79 -5.54
CA THR A 89 -0.62 15.14 -6.78
C THR A 89 0.41 14.14 -7.25
N MET A 90 0.00 13.17 -8.08
CA MET A 90 0.96 12.22 -8.66
C MET A 90 1.95 12.90 -9.62
N CYS A 91 1.50 13.91 -10.37
CA CYS A 91 2.40 14.74 -11.19
C CYS A 91 3.48 15.39 -10.32
N ARG A 92 3.13 15.95 -9.16
CA ARG A 92 4.10 16.56 -8.25
C ARG A 92 5.05 15.54 -7.63
N LEU A 93 4.57 14.35 -7.26
CA LEU A 93 5.41 13.25 -6.79
C LEU A 93 6.41 12.77 -7.86
N HIS A 94 6.02 12.71 -9.14
CA HIS A 94 6.96 12.33 -10.20
C HIS A 94 7.98 13.43 -10.53
N ARG A 95 7.60 14.71 -10.40
CA ARG A 95 8.55 15.84 -10.53
C ARG A 95 9.48 15.94 -9.33
N GLY A 96 8.96 15.67 -8.13
CA GLY A 96 9.69 15.68 -6.88
C GLY A 96 10.60 14.45 -6.77
N ALA A 97 11.91 14.66 -6.85
CA ALA A 97 12.89 13.61 -6.64
C ALA A 97 13.94 14.00 -5.60
N SER A 98 13.60 14.96 -4.72
CA SER A 98 14.44 15.37 -3.61
C SER A 98 14.13 14.54 -2.37
N MET A 99 15.02 14.58 -1.38
CA MET A 99 14.81 13.92 -0.07
C MET A 99 13.57 14.43 0.68
N ASP A 100 13.02 15.59 0.28
CA ASP A 100 11.83 16.17 0.91
C ASP A 100 10.52 15.76 0.23
N THR A 101 10.59 14.98 -0.86
CA THR A 101 9.37 14.45 -1.51
C THR A 101 8.89 13.21 -0.76
N PRO A 102 7.62 13.18 -0.30
CA PRO A 102 7.13 12.04 0.45
C PRO A 102 7.08 10.80 -0.45
N SER A 103 7.54 9.68 0.08
CA SER A 103 7.60 8.39 -0.57
C SER A 103 6.32 7.57 -0.43
N LEU A 104 5.36 8.07 0.35
CA LEU A 104 4.01 7.58 0.55
C LEU A 104 3.04 8.76 0.43
N ALA A 105 1.89 8.55 -0.19
CA ALA A 105 0.87 9.58 -0.29
C ALA A 105 -0.53 8.98 -0.50
N LEU A 106 -1.55 9.79 -0.23
CA LEU A 106 -2.93 9.51 -0.58
C LEU A 106 -3.34 10.45 -1.71
N VAL A 107 -3.22 9.97 -2.95
CA VAL A 107 -3.44 10.78 -4.15
C VAL A 107 -4.90 10.69 -4.57
N ARG A 108 -5.54 11.84 -4.76
CA ARG A 108 -6.87 11.90 -5.36
C ARG A 108 -6.76 11.84 -6.90
N PRO A 109 -7.36 10.83 -7.55
CA PRO A 109 -7.56 10.87 -9.00
C PRO A 109 -8.69 11.85 -9.33
N SER A 110 -8.51 12.67 -10.36
CA SER A 110 -9.58 13.48 -10.95
C SER A 110 -10.46 12.62 -11.85
N ARG A 111 -9.86 11.62 -12.53
CA ARG A 111 -10.56 10.67 -13.39
C ARG A 111 -9.84 9.32 -13.41
N ILE A 112 -10.55 8.26 -13.04
CA ILE A 112 -10.04 6.88 -13.14
C ILE A 112 -10.57 6.28 -14.44
N LYS A 113 -9.69 5.89 -15.35
CA LYS A 113 -10.05 5.41 -16.70
C LYS A 113 -10.25 3.91 -16.74
N ALA A 114 -9.34 3.15 -16.14
CA ALA A 114 -9.40 1.69 -16.15
C ALA A 114 -8.49 1.07 -15.09
N LEU A 115 -8.81 -0.16 -14.72
CA LEU A 115 -7.89 -1.12 -14.13
C LEU A 115 -7.63 -2.22 -15.15
N GLN A 116 -6.42 -2.28 -15.69
CA GLN A 116 -6.03 -3.33 -16.63
C GLN A 116 -5.49 -4.52 -15.85
N VAL A 117 -6.19 -5.66 -15.89
CA VAL A 117 -5.74 -6.92 -15.30
C VAL A 117 -5.22 -7.84 -16.40
N LYS A 118 -4.01 -8.36 -16.23
CA LYS A 118 -3.34 -9.26 -17.20
C LYS A 118 -2.69 -10.43 -16.49
N PRO A 119 -2.50 -11.59 -17.15
CA PRO A 119 -1.67 -12.66 -16.59
C PRO A 119 -0.31 -12.11 -16.18
N HIS A 120 0.19 -12.51 -15.02
CA HIS A 120 1.53 -12.11 -14.59
C HIS A 120 2.57 -12.85 -15.43
N PRO A 121 3.64 -12.19 -15.91
CA PRO A 121 4.68 -12.84 -16.71
C PRO A 121 5.59 -13.80 -15.92
N GLY A 122 5.22 -14.17 -14.69
CA GLY A 122 6.12 -14.82 -13.73
C GLY A 122 7.20 -13.89 -13.16
N TRP A 123 8.07 -14.44 -12.30
CA TRP A 123 9.21 -13.70 -11.75
C TRP A 123 10.32 -13.54 -12.79
N SER A 124 10.93 -12.36 -12.84
CA SER A 124 12.16 -12.18 -13.61
C SER A 124 13.32 -12.96 -12.96
N PRO A 125 14.39 -13.28 -13.72
CA PRO A 125 15.55 -13.97 -13.16
C PRO A 125 16.16 -13.26 -11.94
N ALA A 126 16.17 -11.92 -11.95
CA ALA A 126 16.66 -11.13 -10.81
C ALA A 126 15.72 -11.19 -9.60
N GLN A 127 14.40 -11.25 -9.81
CA GLN A 127 13.43 -11.42 -8.72
C GLN A 127 13.51 -12.83 -8.13
N GLN A 128 13.60 -13.84 -9.00
CA GLN A 128 13.78 -15.23 -8.58
C GLN A 128 15.07 -15.39 -7.78
N GLY A 129 16.18 -14.83 -8.25
CA GLY A 129 17.45 -14.86 -7.50
C GLY A 129 17.37 -14.24 -6.10
N LYS A 130 16.56 -13.19 -5.90
CA LYS A 130 16.30 -12.62 -4.57
C LYS A 130 15.46 -13.54 -3.69
N ILE A 131 14.44 -14.19 -4.24
CA ILE A 131 13.62 -15.17 -3.53
C ILE A 131 14.50 -16.35 -3.12
N ASP A 132 15.29 -16.89 -4.04
CA ASP A 132 16.18 -18.02 -3.78
C ASP A 132 17.26 -17.66 -2.76
N ALA A 133 17.80 -16.45 -2.79
CA ALA A 133 18.74 -15.96 -1.78
C ALA A 133 18.10 -15.90 -0.39
N TYR A 134 16.86 -15.41 -0.28
CA TYR A 134 16.12 -15.37 0.98
C TYR A 134 15.82 -16.77 1.53
N VAL A 135 15.39 -17.70 0.68
CA VAL A 135 15.14 -19.09 1.05
C VAL A 135 16.44 -19.79 1.50
N ARG A 136 17.56 -19.50 0.82
CA ARG A 136 18.89 -20.09 1.13
C ARG A 136 19.60 -19.49 2.34
N GLN A 137 19.11 -18.40 2.92
CA GLN A 137 19.72 -17.84 4.13
C GLN A 137 19.56 -18.82 5.30
N CYS A 138 20.57 -19.63 5.57
CA CYS A 138 20.60 -20.45 6.78
C CYS A 138 20.69 -19.54 8.01
N THR A 139 19.76 -19.68 8.95
CA THR A 139 19.87 -19.09 10.29
C THR A 139 20.73 -19.98 11.18
N LEU A 140 21.61 -19.35 11.99
CA LEU A 140 22.43 -20.05 13.00
C LEU A 140 21.62 -20.83 14.04
N PHE A 141 20.29 -20.60 14.11
CA PHE A 141 19.40 -21.16 15.13
C PHE A 141 18.23 -21.99 14.58
N GLY A 142 18.38 -22.59 13.39
CA GLY A 142 17.47 -23.62 12.90
C GLY A 142 16.64 -23.20 11.68
N ASN A 143 16.15 -24.22 10.97
CA ASN A 143 15.38 -24.12 9.74
C ASN A 143 13.97 -23.56 10.04
N GLU A 144 13.80 -22.26 9.88
CA GLU A 144 12.46 -21.71 9.66
C GLU A 144 11.99 -22.20 8.28
N ASP A 145 10.77 -22.74 8.19
CA ASP A 145 10.17 -23.15 6.93
C ASP A 145 9.93 -21.91 6.04
N ARG A 146 10.93 -21.58 5.22
CA ARG A 146 10.89 -20.42 4.32
C ARG A 146 10.30 -20.85 2.99
N THR A 147 8.97 -20.97 2.95
CA THR A 147 8.26 -21.22 1.69
C THR A 147 8.57 -20.09 0.69
N PRO A 148 9.05 -20.43 -0.53
CA PRO A 148 9.34 -19.44 -1.55
C PRO A 148 8.07 -18.68 -1.96
N LEU A 149 8.22 -17.39 -2.26
CA LEU A 149 7.13 -16.60 -2.80
C LEU A 149 6.79 -17.08 -4.21
N GLN A 150 5.54 -17.46 -4.42
CA GLN A 150 5.02 -17.78 -5.75
C GLN A 150 4.62 -16.49 -6.48
N ALA A 151 4.82 -16.48 -7.80
CA ALA A 151 4.37 -15.37 -8.63
C ALA A 151 2.84 -15.29 -8.58
N PRO A 152 2.25 -14.09 -8.38
CA PRO A 152 0.81 -13.91 -8.50
C PRO A 152 0.33 -14.36 -9.87
N ARG A 153 -0.89 -14.90 -9.97
CA ARG A 153 -1.48 -15.29 -11.27
C ARG A 153 -1.69 -14.09 -12.20
N PHE A 154 -1.98 -12.92 -11.63
CA PHE A 154 -2.29 -11.70 -12.37
C PHE A 154 -1.44 -10.52 -11.91
N SER A 155 -1.22 -9.60 -12.84
CA SER A 155 -0.73 -8.25 -12.59
C SER A 155 -1.84 -7.26 -12.92
N ALA A 156 -1.85 -6.13 -12.22
CA ALA A 156 -2.84 -5.09 -12.42
C ALA A 156 -2.19 -3.72 -12.59
N THR A 157 -2.78 -2.86 -13.41
CA THR A 157 -2.28 -1.50 -13.68
C THR A 157 -3.45 -0.52 -13.74
N PHE A 158 -3.41 0.53 -12.93
CA PHE A 158 -4.37 1.62 -13.00
C PHE A 158 -3.98 2.63 -14.08
N HIS A 159 -4.99 3.10 -14.80
CA HIS A 159 -4.92 4.20 -15.75
C HIS A 159 -5.81 5.32 -15.24
N TYR A 160 -5.24 6.49 -14.94
CA TYR A 160 -6.00 7.59 -14.32
C TYR A 160 -5.34 8.96 -14.55
N GLU A 161 -6.04 10.04 -14.28
CA GLU A 161 -5.53 11.41 -14.20
C GLU A 161 -5.60 11.87 -12.74
N CYS A 162 -4.62 12.66 -12.29
CA CYS A 162 -4.67 13.29 -10.96
C CYS A 162 -5.21 14.72 -11.06
N GLU A 163 -5.44 15.36 -9.92
CA GLU A 163 -6.00 16.73 -9.84
C GLU A 163 -5.05 17.85 -10.28
N GLU A 164 -3.84 17.52 -10.72
CA GLU A 164 -2.90 18.51 -11.24
C GLU A 164 -3.41 19.11 -12.57
N PRO A 165 -3.45 20.44 -12.72
CA PRO A 165 -3.73 21.08 -13.99
C PRO A 165 -2.77 20.61 -15.09
N GLY A 166 -3.31 20.21 -16.24
CA GLY A 166 -2.51 19.72 -17.37
C GLY A 166 -1.97 18.28 -17.21
N CYS A 167 -2.49 17.51 -16.25
CA CYS A 167 -2.16 16.09 -16.13
C CYS A 167 -2.44 15.34 -17.45
N ARG A 168 -1.43 14.64 -17.97
CA ARG A 168 -1.54 13.81 -19.19
C ARG A 168 -1.96 12.37 -18.91
N GLY A 169 -2.27 12.07 -17.65
CA GLY A 169 -2.56 10.74 -17.15
C GLY A 169 -1.34 10.00 -16.61
N HIS A 170 -1.64 8.92 -15.88
CA HIS A 170 -0.71 8.05 -15.18
C HIS A 170 -1.06 6.60 -15.49
N ARG A 171 -0.02 5.78 -15.63
CA ARG A 171 -0.11 4.33 -15.76
C ARG A 171 0.74 3.72 -14.65
N GLN A 172 0.11 3.17 -13.62
CA GLN A 172 0.80 2.71 -12.42
C GLN A 172 0.43 1.29 -12.04
N GLY A 173 1.44 0.49 -11.75
CA GLY A 173 1.25 -0.87 -11.24
C GLY A 173 0.48 -0.86 -9.93
N PHE A 174 -0.44 -1.81 -9.80
CA PHE A 174 -1.21 -2.04 -8.58
C PHE A 174 -0.56 -3.21 -7.81
N ILE A 175 0.16 -2.88 -6.74
CA ILE A 175 0.91 -3.81 -5.90
C ILE A 175 0.28 -3.76 -4.51
N ASP A 176 -0.84 -4.46 -4.37
CA ASP A 176 -1.66 -4.51 -3.18
C ASP A 176 -1.76 -5.97 -2.71
N TRP A 177 -1.54 -6.22 -1.41
CA TRP A 177 -1.54 -7.59 -0.90
C TRP A 177 -2.97 -8.18 -0.89
N GLU A 178 -4.01 -7.36 -0.70
CA GLU A 178 -5.41 -7.81 -0.77
C GLU A 178 -5.72 -8.27 -2.19
N PHE A 179 -5.20 -7.59 -3.21
CA PHE A 179 -5.31 -8.04 -4.61
C PHE A 179 -4.72 -9.44 -4.79
N VAL A 180 -3.47 -9.66 -4.33
CA VAL A 180 -2.82 -10.98 -4.43
C VAL A 180 -3.56 -12.02 -3.60
N ALA A 181 -3.94 -11.70 -2.36
CA ALA A 181 -4.68 -12.62 -1.49
C ALA A 181 -6.05 -13.00 -2.11
N PHE A 182 -6.76 -12.05 -2.73
CA PHE A 182 -8.00 -12.35 -3.44
C PHE A 182 -7.76 -13.33 -4.58
N THR A 183 -6.65 -13.16 -5.32
CA THR A 183 -6.33 -14.08 -6.42
C THR A 183 -6.09 -15.51 -5.93
N LEU A 184 -5.40 -15.67 -4.81
CA LEU A 184 -5.09 -16.97 -4.23
C LEU A 184 -6.32 -17.63 -3.59
N LEU A 185 -7.12 -16.86 -2.85
CA LEU A 185 -8.20 -17.40 -2.01
C LEU A 185 -9.55 -17.50 -2.74
N ARG A 186 -9.80 -16.70 -3.78
CA ARG A 186 -11.14 -16.56 -4.38
C ARG A 186 -11.22 -16.97 -5.85
N LEU A 187 -10.09 -17.14 -6.54
CA LEU A 187 -10.11 -17.41 -7.98
C LEU A 187 -9.97 -18.89 -8.33
N GLY A 188 -9.49 -19.76 -7.42
CA GLY A 188 -9.47 -21.21 -7.57
C GLY A 188 -9.21 -21.69 -9.01
N SER A 189 -10.10 -22.55 -9.52
CA SER A 189 -10.08 -23.10 -10.89
C SER A 189 -10.80 -22.23 -11.94
N LYS A 190 -11.16 -20.97 -11.62
CA LYS A 190 -11.82 -20.09 -12.60
C LYS A 190 -10.96 -19.90 -13.84
N ARG A 191 -11.59 -19.74 -15.00
CA ARG A 191 -10.89 -19.38 -16.24
C ARG A 191 -10.36 -17.95 -16.15
N ASP A 192 -9.24 -17.67 -16.83
CA ASP A 192 -8.55 -16.37 -16.72
C ASP A 192 -9.47 -15.17 -17.00
N ARG A 193 -10.31 -15.25 -18.04
CA ARG A 193 -11.22 -14.16 -18.39
C ARG A 193 -12.24 -13.87 -17.29
N GLU A 194 -12.78 -14.90 -16.65
CA GLU A 194 -13.74 -14.75 -15.55
C GLU A 194 -13.05 -14.20 -14.30
N ALA A 195 -11.83 -14.69 -14.02
CA ALA A 195 -10.99 -14.22 -12.94
C ALA A 195 -10.63 -12.73 -13.09
N GLN A 196 -10.25 -12.30 -14.29
CA GLN A 196 -9.95 -10.90 -14.61
C GLN A 196 -11.17 -10.00 -14.42
N ALA A 197 -12.32 -10.36 -15.00
CA ALA A 197 -13.56 -9.59 -14.85
C ALA A 197 -13.99 -9.48 -13.38
N PHE A 198 -13.77 -10.54 -12.60
CA PHE A 198 -14.06 -10.53 -11.18
C PHE A 198 -13.12 -9.60 -10.40
N LEU A 199 -11.81 -9.61 -10.69
CA LEU A 199 -10.86 -8.68 -10.09
C LEU A 199 -11.17 -7.23 -10.47
N GLU A 200 -11.47 -6.96 -11.73
CA GLU A 200 -11.92 -5.63 -12.18
C GLU A 200 -13.19 -5.20 -11.45
N LYS A 201 -14.14 -6.11 -11.23
CA LYS A 201 -15.34 -5.81 -10.44
C LYS A 201 -14.99 -5.40 -9.01
N GLN A 202 -14.13 -6.16 -8.33
CA GLN A 202 -13.79 -5.93 -6.92
C GLN A 202 -12.91 -4.70 -6.69
N PHE A 203 -11.94 -4.45 -7.56
CA PHE A 203 -10.91 -3.42 -7.35
C PHE A 203 -11.09 -2.18 -8.23
N PHE A 204 -12.03 -2.19 -9.17
CA PHE A 204 -12.34 -1.01 -9.98
C PHE A 204 -13.83 -0.68 -9.95
N VAL A 205 -14.72 -1.56 -10.39
CA VAL A 205 -16.15 -1.23 -10.55
C VAL A 205 -16.82 -0.90 -9.21
N GLN A 206 -16.58 -1.69 -8.16
CA GLN A 206 -17.17 -1.46 -6.84
C GLN A 206 -16.58 -0.27 -6.07
N PRO A 207 -15.25 -0.07 -6.00
CA PRO A 207 -14.69 1.06 -5.26
C PRO A 207 -14.78 2.37 -6.03
N CYS A 208 -14.64 2.35 -7.37
CA CYS A 208 -14.52 3.55 -8.19
C CYS A 208 -15.87 4.08 -8.69
N THR A 209 -16.85 4.21 -7.79
CA THR A 209 -18.17 4.75 -8.12
C THR A 209 -18.28 6.23 -7.76
N PRO A 210 -19.22 6.98 -8.38
CA PRO A 210 -19.47 8.39 -8.03
C PRO A 210 -19.87 8.61 -6.57
N GLU A 211 -20.37 7.58 -5.90
CA GLU A 211 -20.81 7.61 -4.51
C GLU A 211 -19.65 7.49 -3.52
N ASN A 212 -18.42 7.18 -3.96
CA ASN A 212 -17.25 7.05 -3.10
C ASN A 212 -16.28 8.23 -3.27
N ASP A 213 -15.59 8.59 -2.19
CA ASP A 213 -14.45 9.50 -2.20
C ASP A 213 -13.17 8.70 -2.46
N VAL A 214 -12.90 8.42 -3.73
CA VAL A 214 -11.79 7.54 -4.11
C VAL A 214 -10.45 8.27 -4.02
N ALA A 215 -9.47 7.62 -3.42
CA ALA A 215 -8.06 8.00 -3.46
C ALA A 215 -7.17 6.76 -3.50
N PHE A 216 -5.97 6.93 -4.02
CA PHE A 216 -4.98 5.87 -4.15
C PHE A 216 -3.88 6.08 -3.11
N TYR A 217 -3.67 5.06 -2.28
CA TYR A 217 -2.43 4.96 -1.54
C TYR A 217 -1.33 4.64 -2.54
N VAL A 218 -0.35 5.51 -2.65
CA VAL A 218 0.80 5.32 -3.54
C VAL A 218 2.08 5.28 -2.73
N GLY A 219 3.06 4.52 -3.22
CA GLY A 219 4.39 4.53 -2.63
C GLY A 219 5.49 4.11 -3.59
N ASN A 220 6.70 4.55 -3.30
CA ASN A 220 7.91 4.16 -4.03
C ASN A 220 8.72 3.12 -3.26
N VAL A 221 9.83 2.65 -3.86
CA VAL A 221 10.87 1.90 -3.17
C VAL A 221 12.17 2.72 -3.13
N ALA A 222 13.01 2.52 -2.11
CA ALA A 222 14.24 3.32 -1.93
C ALA A 222 15.16 3.30 -3.17
N ALA A 223 15.27 2.14 -3.82
CA ALA A 223 16.08 1.98 -5.04
C ALA A 223 15.54 2.76 -6.25
N HIS A 224 14.25 3.11 -6.26
CA HIS A 224 13.58 3.78 -7.37
C HIS A 224 12.65 4.88 -6.85
N PRO A 225 13.19 5.97 -6.28
CA PRO A 225 12.40 6.97 -5.55
C PRO A 225 11.41 7.76 -6.45
N ARG A 226 11.61 7.76 -7.78
CA ARG A 226 10.71 8.40 -8.75
C ARG A 226 9.60 7.48 -9.27
N THR A 227 9.68 6.18 -8.96
CA THR A 227 8.75 5.17 -9.45
C THR A 227 7.78 4.84 -8.33
N PHE A 228 6.51 5.17 -8.55
CA PHE A 228 5.44 4.92 -7.60
C PHE A 228 4.51 3.82 -8.13
N SER A 229 3.99 3.03 -7.20
CA SER A 229 2.95 2.04 -7.43
C SER A 229 1.73 2.40 -6.59
N VAL A 230 0.54 2.04 -7.08
CA VAL A 230 -0.66 2.05 -6.26
C VAL A 230 -0.56 0.86 -5.32
N LEU A 231 -0.53 1.12 -4.02
CA LEU A 231 -0.42 0.12 -2.97
C LEU A 231 -1.79 -0.30 -2.44
N GLY A 232 -2.82 0.53 -2.67
CA GLY A 232 -4.18 0.21 -2.28
C GLY A 232 -5.16 1.35 -2.48
N LEU A 233 -6.42 1.05 -2.18
CA LEU A 233 -7.55 1.94 -2.44
C LEU A 233 -8.15 2.49 -1.14
N TYR A 234 -8.43 3.78 -1.14
CA TYR A 234 -9.25 4.48 -0.17
C TYR A 234 -10.55 4.89 -0.85
N TYR A 235 -11.70 4.47 -0.33
CA TYR A 235 -13.00 4.70 -0.99
C TYR A 235 -14.15 4.76 0.03
N PRO A 236 -14.09 5.62 1.08
CA PRO A 236 -15.26 5.82 1.92
C PRO A 236 -16.45 6.35 1.09
N PRO A 237 -17.69 5.98 1.44
CA PRO A 237 -18.87 6.61 0.87
C PRO A 237 -18.82 8.13 1.05
N ARG A 238 -19.22 8.88 0.03
CA ARG A 238 -19.33 10.33 0.08
C ARG A 238 -20.28 10.73 1.19
N LYS A 239 -19.89 11.75 1.95
CA LYS A 239 -20.85 12.37 2.89
C LYS A 239 -21.97 12.98 2.06
N PRO A 240 -23.25 12.84 2.45
CA PRO A 240 -24.33 13.55 1.80
C PRO A 240 -23.96 15.04 1.75
N SER A 241 -23.99 15.65 0.57
CA SER A 241 -23.81 17.10 0.45
C SER A 241 -24.89 17.74 1.33
N ARG A 242 -24.50 18.38 2.44
CA ARG A 242 -25.43 19.26 3.15
C ARG A 242 -25.75 20.39 2.18
N ARG A 243 -26.83 20.24 1.42
CA ARG A 243 -27.42 21.33 0.64
C ARG A 243 -27.68 22.46 1.65
N ARG A 244 -26.91 23.53 1.56
CA ARG A 244 -27.25 24.82 2.16
C ARG A 244 -28.18 25.55 1.21
#